data_AF-A0AAE4FRN1-F1
#
_entry.id   AF-A0AAE4FRN1-F1
#
_cell.length_a   1.000
_cell.length_b   1.000
_cell.length_c   1.000
_cell.angle_alpha   90.00
_cell.angle_beta   90.00
_cell.angle_gamma   90.00
#
_symmetry.space_group_name_H-M   'P 1'
#
loop_
_entity.id
_entity.type
_entity.pdbx_description
1 polymer ?
#
loop_
_entity_poly.entity_id
_entity_poly.type
_entity_poly.pdbx_seq_one_letter_code
_entity_poly.pdbx_strand_id
1 'polypeptide(L)'
;MNDYYELLGLSPRASKADIKAAFLQLCKEYHPDKLPPGTPEKARHLVEEHFKKINEAYQVLSEQETRPTFSRPTDPAWQTQDEPTPKTPPYYRDIFNPQKMNRVSERLEQDCQDIELTYQRRLNEIHQTISRRIGALGIQPGDLKAMTRQGKASIVIFYSLLSLVSLAVVQGILIVIRQAWINRFPILWLLLALLFLLALVGIFAFGFMAVKSGLIPVVSQAIFNQAQQINQELKNATTKANLDRLEAKQLWQRKLRQQIDFYKTIPIYKLTADYVATLDAEHQFLLLQALRERSDFCQLDHSLREVAQITISMGIMNMLFGATTVVKS
;
A
#
# COMPACT_ATOMS: atom_id res chain seq x y z
N MET A 1 -22.01 -6.53 -47.25
CA MET A 1 -22.09 -6.14 -48.68
C MET A 1 -23.23 -5.18 -48.97
N ASN A 2 -24.33 -5.15 -48.20
CA ASN A 2 -25.42 -4.18 -48.43
C ASN A 2 -25.01 -2.72 -48.16
N ASP A 3 -24.08 -2.50 -47.24
CA ASP A 3 -23.67 -1.14 -46.85
C ASP A 3 -23.01 -0.35 -48.00
N TYR A 4 -22.37 -1.01 -48.97
CA TYR A 4 -21.78 -0.34 -50.14
C TYR A 4 -22.83 0.12 -51.17
N TYR A 5 -23.93 -0.62 -51.28
CA TYR A 5 -25.08 -0.20 -52.09
C TYR A 5 -25.76 1.01 -51.45
N GLU A 6 -25.95 0.97 -50.12
CA GLU A 6 -26.52 2.09 -49.37
C GLU A 6 -25.61 3.34 -49.40
N LEU A 7 -24.28 3.16 -49.37
CA LEU A 7 -23.31 4.26 -49.46
C LEU A 7 -23.30 4.96 -50.82
N LEU A 8 -23.61 4.23 -51.90
CA LEU A 8 -23.82 4.78 -53.24
C LEU A 8 -25.28 5.22 -53.48
N GLY A 9 -26.17 5.07 -52.49
CA GLY A 9 -27.59 5.41 -52.59
C GLY A 9 -28.39 4.48 -53.50
N LEU A 10 -27.91 3.25 -53.72
CA LEU A 10 -28.45 2.28 -54.66
C LEU A 10 -29.10 1.09 -53.94
N SER A 11 -30.02 0.43 -54.64
CA SER A 11 -30.59 -0.82 -54.17
C SER A 11 -29.60 -1.99 -54.35
N PRO A 12 -29.61 -3.03 -53.49
CA PRO A 12 -28.79 -4.24 -53.64
C PRO A 12 -29.04 -5.05 -54.92
N ARG A 13 -30.02 -4.65 -55.76
CA ARG A 13 -30.32 -5.22 -57.08
C ARG A 13 -29.94 -4.29 -58.25
N ALA A 14 -29.22 -3.19 -58.00
CA ALA A 14 -28.83 -2.23 -59.02
C ALA A 14 -27.82 -2.84 -60.02
N SER A 15 -27.93 -2.47 -61.30
CA SER A 15 -27.05 -3.00 -62.34
C SER A 15 -25.69 -2.29 -62.36
N LYS A 16 -24.66 -2.89 -62.98
CA LYS A 16 -23.33 -2.23 -63.15
C LYS A 16 -23.40 -0.86 -63.79
N ALA A 17 -24.35 -0.63 -64.70
CA ALA A 17 -24.54 0.66 -65.34
C ALA A 17 -25.02 1.72 -64.32
N ASP A 18 -25.89 1.32 -63.40
CA ASP A 18 -26.43 2.18 -62.34
C ASP A 18 -25.38 2.46 -61.26
N ILE A 19 -24.58 1.45 -60.88
CA ILE A 19 -23.45 1.58 -59.95
C ILE A 19 -22.40 2.56 -60.48
N LYS A 20 -22.06 2.45 -61.78
CA LYS A 20 -21.12 3.37 -62.43
C LYS A 20 -21.68 4.79 -62.57
N ALA A 21 -22.97 4.93 -62.85
CA ALA A 21 -23.62 6.23 -62.97
C ALA A 21 -23.69 6.97 -61.62
N ALA A 22 -24.08 6.28 -60.54
CA ALA A 22 -24.13 6.85 -59.19
C ALA A 22 -22.74 7.25 -58.67
N PHE A 23 -21.73 6.40 -58.92
CA PHE A 23 -20.34 6.71 -58.59
C PHE A 23 -19.84 7.97 -59.31
N LEU A 24 -20.10 8.11 -60.62
CA LEU A 24 -19.71 9.29 -61.40
C LEU A 24 -20.41 10.57 -60.94
N GLN A 25 -21.62 10.47 -60.41
CA GLN A 25 -22.35 11.60 -59.84
C GLN A 25 -21.77 12.02 -58.48
N LEU A 26 -21.52 11.07 -57.57
CA LEU A 26 -20.92 11.33 -56.26
C LEU A 26 -19.48 11.85 -56.36
N CYS A 27 -18.68 11.37 -57.33
CA CYS A 27 -17.35 11.90 -57.58
C CYS A 27 -17.35 13.35 -58.08
N LYS A 28 -18.41 13.80 -58.78
CA LYS A 28 -18.55 15.20 -59.22
C LYS A 28 -18.99 16.13 -58.09
N GLU A 29 -19.66 15.61 -57.08
CA GLU A 29 -20.17 16.36 -55.92
C GLU A 29 -19.11 16.46 -54.81
N TYR A 30 -18.36 15.39 -54.54
CA TYR A 30 -17.36 15.32 -53.47
C TYR A 30 -15.90 15.39 -53.97
N HIS A 31 -15.65 16.03 -55.13
CA HIS A 31 -14.30 16.16 -55.66
C HIS A 31 -13.47 17.15 -54.81
N PRO A 32 -12.24 16.79 -54.36
CA PRO A 32 -11.43 17.64 -53.49
C PRO A 32 -11.04 18.98 -54.14
N ASP A 33 -11.07 19.06 -55.47
CA ASP A 33 -10.71 20.24 -56.27
C ASP A 33 -11.85 21.27 -56.41
N LYS A 34 -13.07 20.95 -55.93
CA LYS A 34 -14.21 21.90 -55.91
C LYS A 34 -14.33 22.67 -54.59
N LEU A 35 -13.43 22.45 -53.64
CA LEU A 35 -13.41 23.17 -52.37
C LEU A 35 -12.77 24.56 -52.55
N PRO A 36 -13.42 25.66 -52.12
CA PRO A 36 -12.90 27.00 -52.27
C PRO A 36 -11.61 27.24 -51.47
N PRO A 37 -10.70 28.11 -51.93
CA PRO A 37 -9.48 28.44 -51.19
C PRO A 37 -9.83 29.06 -49.83
N GLY A 38 -9.37 28.44 -48.74
CA GLY A 38 -9.68 28.85 -47.36
C GLY A 38 -10.59 27.91 -46.55
N THR A 39 -10.98 26.75 -47.10
CA THR A 39 -11.75 25.76 -46.34
C THR A 39 -10.95 25.16 -45.15
N PRO A 40 -11.54 25.00 -43.95
CA PRO A 40 -10.88 24.40 -42.79
C PRO A 40 -10.39 22.98 -43.07
N GLU A 41 -9.20 22.65 -42.56
CA GLU A 41 -8.56 21.34 -42.72
C GLU A 41 -9.44 20.16 -42.30
N LYS A 42 -10.29 20.35 -41.27
CA LYS A 42 -11.30 19.36 -40.83
C LYS A 42 -12.38 19.08 -41.88
N ALA A 43 -12.81 20.08 -42.63
CA ALA A 43 -13.81 19.90 -43.68
C ALA A 43 -13.20 19.24 -44.93
N ARG A 44 -11.90 19.48 -45.19
CA ARG A 44 -11.14 18.75 -46.22
C ARG A 44 -11.00 17.26 -45.87
N HIS A 45 -10.63 16.94 -44.63
CA HIS A 45 -10.51 15.56 -44.14
C HIS A 45 -11.83 14.76 -44.23
N LEU A 46 -12.97 15.40 -43.97
CA LEU A 46 -14.28 14.76 -44.11
C LEU A 46 -14.64 14.48 -45.58
N VAL A 47 -14.36 15.40 -46.50
CA VAL A 47 -14.59 15.18 -47.94
C VAL A 47 -13.66 14.09 -48.49
N GLU A 48 -12.40 14.06 -48.05
CA GLU A 48 -11.43 13.03 -48.40
C GLU A 48 -11.82 11.64 -47.86
N GLU A 49 -12.29 11.52 -46.61
CA GLU A 49 -12.79 10.24 -46.05
C GLU A 49 -14.05 9.75 -46.75
N HIS A 50 -14.98 10.64 -47.09
CA HIS A 50 -16.20 10.28 -47.83
C HIS A 50 -15.87 9.85 -49.26
N PHE A 51 -14.97 10.56 -49.95
CA PHE A 51 -14.52 10.19 -51.29
C PHE A 51 -13.79 8.83 -51.31
N LYS A 52 -12.97 8.55 -50.30
CA LYS A 52 -12.29 7.25 -50.14
C LYS A 52 -13.28 6.09 -49.98
N LYS A 53 -14.32 6.25 -49.14
CA LYS A 53 -15.38 5.25 -48.96
C LYS A 53 -16.21 5.02 -50.24
N ILE A 54 -16.48 6.08 -51.01
CA ILE A 54 -17.19 5.98 -52.30
C ILE A 54 -16.36 5.17 -53.32
N ASN A 55 -15.04 5.36 -53.35
CA ASN A 55 -14.13 4.62 -54.23
C ASN A 55 -13.99 3.14 -53.81
N GLU A 56 -13.86 2.88 -52.50
CA GLU A 56 -13.84 1.52 -51.94
C GLU A 56 -15.14 0.77 -52.26
N ALA A 57 -16.31 1.42 -52.14
CA ALA A 57 -17.60 0.85 -52.49
C ALA A 57 -17.68 0.47 -53.99
N TYR A 58 -17.24 1.36 -54.90
CA TYR A 58 -17.25 1.08 -56.33
C TYR A 58 -16.32 -0.06 -56.74
N GLN A 59 -15.10 -0.12 -56.20
CA GLN A 59 -14.15 -1.20 -56.49
C GLN A 59 -14.72 -2.56 -56.09
N VAL A 60 -15.21 -2.66 -54.85
CA VAL A 60 -15.75 -3.89 -54.28
C VAL A 60 -17.00 -4.37 -55.04
N LEU A 61 -17.90 -3.46 -55.40
CA LEU A 61 -19.12 -3.82 -56.14
C LEU A 61 -18.87 -4.13 -57.62
N SER A 62 -17.86 -3.49 -58.24
CA SER A 62 -17.50 -3.74 -59.63
C SER A 62 -16.87 -5.13 -59.86
N GLU A 63 -16.13 -5.64 -58.87
CA GLU A 63 -15.47 -6.95 -58.92
C GLU A 63 -16.40 -8.11 -58.54
N GLN A 64 -17.30 -7.91 -57.57
CA GLN A 64 -18.15 -8.99 -57.02
C GLN A 64 -19.08 -9.67 -58.04
N GLU A 65 -19.48 -8.98 -59.11
CA GLU A 65 -20.31 -9.58 -60.18
C GLU A 65 -19.49 -10.20 -61.33
N THR A 66 -18.15 -10.23 -61.26
CA THR A 66 -17.34 -10.94 -62.27
C THR A 66 -17.08 -12.41 -61.94
N ARG A 67 -17.59 -12.93 -60.81
CA ARG A 67 -17.57 -14.36 -60.53
C ARG A 67 -18.87 -15.03 -60.96
N PRO A 68 -18.86 -15.90 -61.99
CA PRO A 68 -20.01 -16.75 -62.28
C PRO A 68 -20.20 -17.76 -61.14
N THR A 69 -21.46 -17.92 -60.75
CA THR A 69 -21.99 -18.97 -59.88
C THR A 69 -21.47 -20.36 -60.24
N PHE A 70 -21.25 -21.17 -59.19
CA PHE A 70 -21.35 -22.65 -59.17
C PHE A 70 -20.08 -23.49 -59.48
N SER A 71 -19.45 -24.05 -58.44
CA SER A 71 -19.39 -25.51 -58.15
C SER A 71 -18.31 -25.89 -57.12
N ARG A 72 -18.77 -26.67 -56.12
CA ARG A 72 -18.16 -27.58 -55.10
C ARG A 72 -16.70 -27.46 -54.59
N PRO A 73 -16.48 -27.91 -53.32
CA PRO A 73 -15.24 -27.73 -52.55
C PRO A 73 -14.28 -28.90 -52.70
N THR A 74 -12.97 -28.66 -52.61
CA THR A 74 -12.00 -29.48 -51.85
C THR A 74 -10.69 -28.69 -51.70
N ASP A 75 -10.27 -28.45 -50.45
CA ASP A 75 -8.94 -27.99 -50.04
C ASP A 75 -7.82 -28.92 -50.59
N PRO A 76 -6.55 -28.48 -50.80
CA PRO A 76 -5.74 -27.96 -49.69
C PRO A 76 -4.67 -26.89 -49.98
N ALA A 77 -4.31 -26.21 -48.88
CA ALA A 77 -2.99 -25.73 -48.50
C ALA A 77 -2.23 -24.82 -49.48
N TRP A 78 -2.39 -23.50 -49.30
CA TRP A 78 -1.31 -22.55 -49.56
C TRP A 78 -1.26 -21.52 -48.41
N GLN A 79 -0.15 -21.58 -47.66
CA GLN A 79 0.30 -20.50 -46.80
C GLN A 79 0.40 -19.22 -47.65
N THR A 80 -0.32 -18.18 -47.27
CA THR A 80 -0.17 -16.86 -47.87
C THR A 80 0.58 -15.97 -46.89
N GLN A 81 1.70 -15.43 -47.36
CA GLN A 81 2.56 -14.49 -46.67
C GLN A 81 1.79 -13.24 -46.25
N ASP A 82 2.11 -12.74 -45.06
CA ASP A 82 1.54 -11.54 -44.47
C ASP A 82 1.70 -10.31 -45.37
N GLU A 83 0.58 -9.81 -45.94
CA GLU A 83 0.47 -8.39 -46.26
C GLU A 83 0.33 -7.59 -44.95
N PRO A 84 0.92 -6.39 -44.83
CA PRO A 84 0.76 -5.55 -43.65
C PRO A 84 -0.67 -5.02 -43.61
N THR A 85 -1.55 -5.75 -42.94
CA THR A 85 -2.89 -5.28 -42.61
C THR A 85 -2.77 -3.97 -41.80
N PRO A 86 -3.62 -2.96 -42.07
CA PRO A 86 -3.73 -1.79 -41.20
C PRO A 86 -4.01 -2.29 -39.79
N LYS A 87 -3.12 -1.99 -38.83
CA LYS A 87 -3.22 -2.48 -37.45
C LYS A 87 -4.64 -2.23 -36.92
N THR A 88 -5.42 -3.29 -36.76
CA THR A 88 -6.71 -3.22 -36.08
C THR A 88 -6.46 -2.70 -34.66
N PRO A 89 -7.29 -1.77 -34.12
CA PRO A 89 -7.11 -1.27 -32.77
C PRO A 89 -7.11 -2.43 -31.76
N PRO A 90 -6.15 -2.48 -30.82
CA PRO A 90 -6.11 -3.55 -29.83
C PRO A 90 -7.37 -3.51 -28.97
N TYR A 91 -8.06 -4.64 -28.82
CA TYR A 91 -9.22 -4.74 -27.94
C TYR A 91 -8.76 -4.65 -26.48
N TYR A 92 -9.61 -4.17 -25.56
CA TYR A 92 -9.19 -3.91 -24.17
C TYR A 92 -8.57 -5.12 -23.46
N ARG A 93 -8.96 -6.34 -23.84
CA ARG A 93 -8.36 -7.60 -23.33
C ARG A 93 -6.86 -7.70 -23.62
N ASP A 94 -6.40 -7.19 -24.76
CA ASP A 94 -4.98 -7.23 -25.15
C ASP A 94 -4.19 -6.12 -24.45
N ILE A 95 -4.80 -4.93 -24.32
CA ILE A 95 -4.21 -3.78 -23.61
C ILE A 95 -4.00 -4.13 -22.14
N PHE A 96 -5.03 -4.70 -21.51
CA PHE A 96 -5.04 -5.12 -20.11
C PHE A 96 -4.77 -6.62 -19.96
N ASN A 97 -3.64 -7.06 -20.51
CA ASN A 97 -3.23 -8.45 -20.38
C ASN A 97 -3.07 -8.84 -18.89
N PRO A 98 -3.72 -9.91 -18.41
CA PRO A 98 -3.65 -10.35 -17.01
C PRO A 98 -2.22 -10.56 -16.50
N GLN A 99 -1.32 -11.12 -17.31
CA GLN A 99 0.07 -11.33 -16.91
C GLN A 99 0.81 -10.00 -16.70
N LYS A 100 0.53 -9.02 -17.55
CA LYS A 100 1.09 -7.66 -17.44
C LYS A 100 0.59 -6.98 -16.17
N MET A 101 -0.71 -7.09 -15.88
CA MET A 101 -1.33 -6.52 -14.67
C MET A 101 -0.81 -7.19 -13.40
N ASN A 102 -0.58 -8.52 -13.43
CA ASN A 102 0.00 -9.24 -12.31
C ASN A 102 1.43 -8.78 -11.99
N ARG A 103 2.28 -8.54 -12.99
CA ARG A 103 3.64 -8.01 -12.76
C ARG A 103 3.64 -6.62 -12.14
N VAL A 104 2.71 -5.76 -12.57
CA VAL A 104 2.52 -4.43 -11.94
C VAL A 104 2.07 -4.61 -10.50
N SER A 105 1.15 -5.54 -10.26
CA SER A 105 0.68 -5.85 -8.92
C SER A 105 1.81 -6.30 -8.01
N GLU A 106 2.60 -7.27 -8.45
CA GLU A 106 3.76 -7.77 -7.72
C GLU A 106 4.76 -6.66 -7.40
N ARG A 107 5.01 -5.74 -8.34
CA ARG A 107 5.88 -4.59 -8.10
C ARG A 107 5.34 -3.66 -7.01
N LEU A 108 4.05 -3.33 -7.04
CA LEU A 108 3.43 -2.49 -6.01
C LEU A 108 3.45 -3.18 -4.63
N GLU A 109 3.28 -4.51 -4.60
CA GLU A 109 3.43 -5.29 -3.37
C GLU A 109 4.89 -5.28 -2.87
N GLN A 110 5.87 -5.39 -3.77
CA GLN A 110 7.29 -5.25 -3.45
C GLN A 110 7.61 -3.88 -2.86
N ASP A 111 7.09 -2.78 -3.41
CA ASP A 111 7.29 -1.44 -2.85
C ASP A 111 6.79 -1.35 -1.39
N CYS A 112 5.63 -1.97 -1.09
CA CYS A 112 5.13 -2.02 0.28
C CYS A 112 5.99 -2.92 1.17
N GLN A 113 6.50 -4.03 0.65
CA GLN A 113 7.42 -4.91 1.38
C GLN A 113 8.75 -4.22 1.67
N ASP A 114 9.26 -3.39 0.75
CA ASP A 114 10.51 -2.65 0.92
C ASP A 114 10.44 -1.63 2.07
N ILE A 115 9.27 -1.02 2.31
CA ILE A 115 9.02 -0.17 3.48
C ILE A 115 9.20 -0.99 4.78
N GLU A 116 8.63 -2.20 4.81
CA GLU A 116 8.74 -3.08 5.98
C GLU A 116 10.17 -3.60 6.16
N LEU A 117 10.85 -3.99 5.08
CA LEU A 117 12.26 -4.39 5.11
C LEU A 117 13.17 -3.26 5.62
N THR A 118 12.91 -2.02 5.20
CA THR A 118 13.65 -0.85 5.68
C THR A 118 13.45 -0.66 7.17
N TYR A 119 12.22 -0.84 7.67
CA TYR A 119 11.95 -0.81 9.11
C TYR A 119 12.65 -1.95 9.86
N GLN A 120 12.63 -3.17 9.36
CA GLN A 120 13.32 -4.31 9.98
C GLN A 120 14.83 -4.08 10.03
N ARG A 121 15.42 -3.56 8.96
CA ARG A 121 16.84 -3.16 8.93
C ARG A 121 17.13 -2.12 10.01
N ARG A 122 16.28 -1.11 10.13
CA ARG A 122 16.41 -0.06 11.15
C ARG A 122 16.32 -0.60 12.57
N LEU A 123 15.40 -1.52 12.84
CA LEU A 123 15.32 -2.20 14.14
C LEU A 123 16.59 -2.98 14.45
N ASN A 124 17.12 -3.73 13.47
CA ASN A 124 18.34 -4.50 13.63
C ASN A 124 19.54 -3.60 13.94
N GLU A 125 19.67 -2.45 13.27
CA GLU A 125 20.69 -1.45 13.58
C GLU A 125 20.57 -0.90 15.00
N ILE A 126 19.35 -0.55 15.43
CA ILE A 126 19.07 -0.06 16.79
C ILE A 126 19.49 -1.13 17.81
N HIS A 127 19.08 -2.38 17.59
CA HIS A 127 19.45 -3.50 18.46
C HIS A 127 20.96 -3.73 18.51
N GLN A 128 21.64 -3.74 17.38
CA GLN A 128 23.10 -3.91 17.35
C GLN A 128 23.82 -2.77 18.07
N THR A 129 23.39 -1.53 17.87
CA THR A 129 23.98 -0.35 18.52
C THR A 129 23.84 -0.44 20.04
N ILE A 130 22.66 -0.83 20.51
CA ILE A 130 22.40 -0.99 21.94
C ILE A 130 23.18 -2.16 22.52
N SER A 131 23.23 -3.31 21.83
CA SER A 131 24.02 -4.46 22.26
C SER A 131 25.50 -4.12 22.41
N ARG A 132 26.07 -3.32 21.48
CA ARG A 132 27.46 -2.82 21.59
C ARG A 132 27.64 -1.90 22.80
N ARG A 133 26.72 -0.96 23.05
CA ARG A 133 26.77 -0.05 24.20
C ARG A 133 26.65 -0.77 25.54
N ILE A 134 25.77 -1.78 25.62
CA ILE A 134 25.58 -2.60 26.81
C ILE A 134 26.80 -3.50 27.05
N GLY A 135 27.35 -4.12 25.99
CA GLY A 135 28.57 -4.92 26.08
C GLY A 135 29.79 -4.11 26.54
N ALA A 136 29.90 -2.84 26.12
CA ALA A 136 30.95 -1.93 26.60
C ALA A 136 30.85 -1.62 28.11
N LEU A 137 29.66 -1.78 28.70
CA LEU A 137 29.43 -1.64 30.15
C LEU A 137 29.66 -2.97 30.91
N GLY A 138 30.02 -4.05 30.22
CA GLY A 138 30.23 -5.37 30.82
C GLY A 138 28.94 -6.08 31.27
N ILE A 139 27.77 -5.59 30.83
CA ILE A 139 26.45 -6.11 31.22
C ILE A 139 25.95 -7.03 30.10
N GLN A 140 25.34 -8.17 30.43
CA GLN A 140 24.68 -8.99 29.41
C GLN A 140 23.30 -8.41 29.07
N PRO A 141 22.83 -8.49 27.81
CA PRO A 141 21.53 -7.90 27.40
C PRO A 141 20.33 -8.44 28.19
N GLY A 142 20.38 -9.70 28.63
CA GLY A 142 19.36 -10.32 29.48
C GLY A 142 19.27 -9.70 30.88
N ASP A 143 20.41 -9.26 31.41
CA ASP A 143 20.50 -8.65 32.73
C ASP A 143 19.93 -7.24 32.76
N LEU A 144 19.87 -6.53 31.63
CA LEU A 144 19.28 -5.19 31.56
C LEU A 144 17.77 -5.21 31.88
N LYS A 145 17.05 -6.21 31.36
CA LYS A 145 15.64 -6.44 31.70
C LYS A 145 15.49 -6.88 33.16
N ALA A 146 16.39 -7.72 33.65
CA ALA A 146 16.41 -8.13 35.05
C ALA A 146 16.68 -6.94 36.00
N MET A 147 17.64 -6.07 35.69
CA MET A 147 18.01 -4.88 36.47
C MET A 147 16.87 -3.86 36.57
N THR A 148 16.10 -3.65 35.50
CA THR A 148 14.90 -2.78 35.57
C THR A 148 13.80 -3.35 36.47
N ARG A 149 13.70 -4.68 36.57
CA ARG A 149 12.72 -5.39 37.41
C ARG A 149 13.21 -5.50 38.86
N GLN A 150 14.48 -5.84 39.06
CA GLN A 150 15.16 -5.90 40.35
C GLN A 150 15.28 -4.52 40.99
N GLY A 151 15.63 -3.46 40.25
CA GLY A 151 15.69 -2.11 40.80
C GLY A 151 14.33 -1.62 41.31
N LYS A 152 13.24 -1.95 40.60
CA LYS A 152 11.88 -1.66 41.09
C LYS A 152 11.51 -2.52 42.31
N ALA A 153 11.86 -3.81 42.29
CA ALA A 153 11.58 -4.70 43.41
C ALA A 153 12.39 -4.35 44.67
N SER A 154 13.68 -4.04 44.54
CA SER A 154 14.56 -3.69 45.67
C SER A 154 14.15 -2.36 46.29
N ILE A 155 13.78 -1.35 45.49
CA ILE A 155 13.25 -0.08 45.99
C ILE A 155 11.93 -0.30 46.74
N VAL A 156 10.99 -1.08 46.19
CA VAL A 156 9.70 -1.37 46.83
C VAL A 156 9.90 -2.18 48.12
N ILE A 157 10.76 -3.19 48.12
CA ILE A 157 11.08 -3.99 49.30
C ILE A 157 11.74 -3.11 50.38
N PHE A 158 12.68 -2.23 50.00
CA PHE A 158 13.35 -1.34 50.93
C PHE A 158 12.39 -0.35 51.59
N TYR A 159 11.52 0.31 50.83
CA TYR A 159 10.53 1.23 51.40
C TYR A 159 9.43 0.50 52.19
N SER A 160 9.01 -0.71 51.78
CA SER A 160 8.09 -1.53 52.58
C SER A 160 8.72 -1.97 53.90
N LEU A 161 9.99 -2.40 53.89
CA LEU A 161 10.70 -2.75 55.12
C LEU A 161 10.91 -1.52 56.02
N LEU A 162 11.28 -0.37 55.45
CA LEU A 162 11.44 0.88 56.20
C LEU A 162 10.11 1.34 56.81
N SER A 163 9.01 1.21 56.08
CA SER A 163 7.65 1.51 56.57
C SER A 163 7.24 0.56 57.70
N LEU A 164 7.51 -0.74 57.58
CA LEU A 164 7.19 -1.72 58.62
C LEU A 164 8.02 -1.49 59.88
N VAL A 165 9.31 -1.18 59.73
CA VAL A 165 10.18 -0.82 60.86
C VAL A 165 9.69 0.46 61.53
N SER A 166 9.32 1.48 60.75
CA SER A 166 8.75 2.72 61.31
C SER A 166 7.45 2.47 62.08
N LEU A 167 6.57 1.61 61.57
CA LEU A 167 5.32 1.24 62.25
C LEU A 167 5.61 0.50 63.56
N ALA A 168 6.54 -0.45 63.54
CA ALA A 168 6.95 -1.20 64.73
C ALA A 168 7.57 -0.29 65.80
N VAL A 169 8.36 0.70 65.39
CA VAL A 169 8.93 1.73 66.28
C VAL A 169 7.81 2.57 66.92
N VAL A 170 6.85 3.05 66.13
CA VAL A 170 5.72 3.85 66.65
C VAL A 170 4.86 3.02 67.61
N GLN A 171 4.56 1.76 67.27
CA GLN A 171 3.80 0.87 68.16
C GLN A 171 4.57 0.55 69.44
N GLY A 172 5.88 0.28 69.36
CA GLY A 172 6.73 0.05 70.52
C GLY A 172 6.74 1.25 71.46
N ILE A 173 6.90 2.46 70.93
CA ILE A 173 6.86 3.71 71.72
C ILE A 173 5.50 3.89 72.39
N LEU A 174 4.39 3.68 71.66
CA LEU A 174 3.05 3.79 72.22
C LEU A 174 2.78 2.77 73.34
N ILE A 175 3.27 1.54 73.19
CA ILE A 175 3.17 0.48 74.20
C ILE A 175 3.97 0.86 75.46
N VAL A 176 5.21 1.34 75.29
CA VAL A 176 6.06 1.81 76.39
C VAL A 176 5.43 2.99 77.13
N ILE A 177 4.89 3.99 76.41
CA ILE A 177 4.19 5.13 77.02
C ILE A 177 2.95 4.67 77.81
N ARG A 178 2.14 3.79 77.22
CA ARG A 178 0.94 3.22 77.86
C ARG A 178 1.30 2.44 79.12
N GLN A 179 2.38 1.66 79.11
CA GLN A 179 2.79 0.85 80.26
C GLN A 179 3.59 1.62 81.31
N ALA A 180 4.32 2.66 80.93
CA ALA A 180 4.92 3.60 81.88
C ALA A 180 3.88 4.39 82.67
N TRP A 181 2.71 4.64 82.07
CA TRP A 181 1.56 5.23 82.78
C TRP A 181 0.90 4.26 83.77
N ILE A 182 1.03 2.94 83.55
CA ILE A 182 0.41 1.88 84.36
C ILE A 182 1.36 1.35 85.47
N ASN A 183 2.67 1.27 85.22
CA ASN A 183 3.64 0.63 86.13
C ASN A 183 4.68 1.60 86.70
N ARG A 184 4.94 1.50 88.01
CA ARG A 184 5.76 2.42 88.82
C ARG A 184 7.29 2.31 88.65
N PHE A 185 7.78 1.70 87.56
CA PHE A 185 9.21 1.41 87.33
C PHE A 185 9.75 2.05 86.03
N PRO A 186 9.96 3.38 86.01
CA PRO A 186 10.36 4.10 84.79
C PRO A 186 11.77 3.75 84.28
N ILE A 187 12.66 3.32 85.17
CA ILE A 187 14.07 3.05 84.82
C ILE A 187 14.21 1.78 83.96
N LEU A 188 13.43 0.74 84.24
CA LEU A 188 13.47 -0.51 83.48
C LEU A 188 13.02 -0.29 82.02
N TRP A 189 12.02 0.57 81.82
CA TRP A 189 11.52 0.92 80.49
C TRP A 189 12.49 1.77 79.68
N LEU A 190 13.22 2.69 80.32
CA LEU A 190 14.29 3.46 79.67
C LEU A 190 15.45 2.54 79.21
N LEU A 191 15.82 1.55 80.02
CA LEU A 191 16.84 0.56 79.63
C LEU A 191 16.38 -0.31 78.45
N LEU A 192 15.11 -0.70 78.42
CA LEU A 192 14.55 -1.49 77.32
C LEU A 192 14.48 -0.68 76.01
N ALA A 193 14.10 0.61 76.10
CA ALA A 193 14.14 1.54 74.98
C ALA A 193 15.57 1.78 74.46
N LEU A 194 16.56 1.89 75.35
CA LEU A 194 17.97 2.02 74.98
C LEU A 194 18.50 0.76 74.27
N LEU A 195 18.18 -0.43 74.77
CA LEU A 195 18.54 -1.70 74.12
C LEU A 195 17.91 -1.82 72.73
N PHE A 196 16.66 -1.37 72.56
CA PHE A 196 15.99 -1.36 71.28
C PHE A 196 16.62 -0.36 70.29
N LEU A 197 17.03 0.81 70.76
CA LEU A 197 17.73 1.81 69.96
C LEU A 197 19.12 1.29 69.52
N LEU A 198 19.83 0.59 70.40
CA LEU A 198 21.08 -0.10 70.06
C LEU A 198 20.87 -1.22 69.04
N ALA A 199 19.77 -1.99 69.13
CA ALA A 199 19.43 -3.01 68.15
C ALA A 199 19.13 -2.41 66.76
N LEU A 200 18.43 -1.27 66.71
CA LEU A 200 18.20 -0.53 65.46
C LEU A 200 19.49 -0.03 64.84
N VAL A 201 20.40 0.54 65.65
CA VAL A 201 21.73 0.96 65.18
C VAL A 201 22.53 -0.24 64.68
N GLY A 202 22.43 -1.40 65.34
CA GLY A 202 23.06 -2.64 64.91
C GLY A 202 22.53 -3.15 63.56
N ILE A 203 21.22 -3.12 63.33
CA ILE A 203 20.61 -3.49 62.04
C ILE A 203 21.05 -2.52 60.94
N PHE A 204 21.10 -1.23 61.24
CA PHE A 204 21.55 -0.20 60.29
C PHE A 204 23.03 -0.34 59.94
N ALA A 205 23.88 -0.60 60.95
CA ALA A 205 25.31 -0.84 60.78
C ALA A 205 25.58 -2.15 60.01
N PHE A 206 24.81 -3.22 60.28
CA PHE A 206 24.89 -4.47 59.54
C PHE A 206 24.46 -4.29 58.08
N GLY A 207 23.39 -3.53 57.82
CA GLY A 207 22.97 -3.17 56.47
C GLY A 207 24.04 -2.37 55.72
N PHE A 208 24.66 -1.40 56.39
CA PHE A 208 25.76 -0.61 55.82
C PHE A 208 27.02 -1.44 55.55
N MET A 209 27.39 -2.34 56.47
CA MET A 209 28.51 -3.27 56.28
C MET A 209 28.25 -4.29 55.17
N ALA A 210 27.03 -4.83 55.05
CA ALA A 210 26.67 -5.77 53.99
C ALA A 210 26.74 -5.14 52.59
N VAL A 211 26.44 -3.85 52.48
CA VAL A 211 26.65 -3.06 51.26
C VAL A 211 28.15 -2.85 50.98
N LYS A 212 28.94 -2.52 52.00
CA LYS A 212 30.38 -2.25 51.86
C LYS A 212 31.22 -3.51 51.62
N SER A 213 30.78 -4.66 52.11
CA SER A 213 31.46 -5.96 51.96
C SER A 213 31.19 -6.64 50.62
N GLY A 214 30.39 -6.02 49.73
CA GLY A 214 30.09 -6.55 48.40
C GLY A 214 29.13 -7.75 48.39
N LEU A 215 28.51 -8.08 49.54
CA LEU A 215 27.52 -9.15 49.66
C LEU A 215 26.22 -8.86 48.89
N ILE A 216 25.92 -7.57 48.69
CA ILE A 216 24.88 -7.11 47.77
C ILE A 216 25.62 -6.43 46.60
N PRO A 217 25.52 -6.94 45.36
CA PRO A 217 26.12 -6.28 44.22
C PRO A 217 25.39 -4.95 43.99
N VAL A 218 25.93 -3.88 44.57
CA VAL A 218 25.50 -2.53 44.25
C VAL A 218 26.09 -2.21 42.88
N VAL A 219 25.31 -2.46 41.83
CA VAL A 219 25.57 -1.87 40.51
C VAL A 219 25.79 -0.39 40.76
N SER A 220 26.98 0.12 40.41
CA SER A 220 27.32 1.52 40.61
C SER A 220 26.17 2.40 40.13
N GLN A 221 25.73 3.37 40.94
CA GLN A 221 24.60 4.24 40.62
C GLN A 221 24.75 4.87 39.22
N ALA A 222 25.99 5.15 38.80
CA ALA A 222 26.31 5.63 37.47
C ALA A 222 25.94 4.62 36.36
N ILE A 223 26.26 3.34 36.55
CA ILE A 223 25.94 2.25 35.61
C ILE A 223 24.43 2.04 35.54
N PHE A 224 23.73 2.10 36.68
CA PHE A 224 22.26 1.99 36.70
C PHE A 224 21.60 3.15 35.95
N ASN A 225 22.03 4.39 36.21
CA ASN A 225 21.52 5.57 35.52
C ASN A 225 21.77 5.50 34.00
N GLN A 226 22.98 5.07 33.58
CA GLN A 226 23.30 4.87 32.16
C GLN A 226 22.43 3.77 31.53
N ALA A 227 22.20 2.65 32.22
CA ALA A 227 21.33 1.58 31.75
C ALA A 227 19.87 2.04 31.58
N GLN A 228 19.35 2.86 32.51
CA GLN A 228 18.02 3.46 32.38
C GLN A 228 17.94 4.39 31.17
N GLN A 229 18.96 5.24 30.98
CA GLN A 229 19.02 6.14 29.83
C GLN A 229 19.03 5.37 28.51
N ILE A 230 19.85 4.32 28.38
CA ILE A 230 19.90 3.46 27.20
C ILE A 230 18.53 2.81 26.92
N ASN A 231 17.82 2.36 27.95
CA ASN A 231 16.50 1.76 27.79
C ASN A 231 15.44 2.79 27.35
N GLN A 232 15.51 4.02 27.84
CA GLN A 232 14.62 5.09 27.41
C GLN A 232 14.91 5.49 25.96
N GLU A 233 16.19 5.62 25.58
CA GLU A 233 16.61 5.85 24.20
C GLU A 233 16.15 4.73 23.27
N LEU A 234 16.25 3.46 23.69
CA LEU A 234 15.72 2.32 22.94
C LEU A 234 14.24 2.48 22.65
N LYS A 235 13.44 2.75 23.69
CA LYS A 235 11.98 2.93 23.54
C LYS A 235 11.66 4.07 22.58
N ASN A 236 12.32 5.20 22.74
CA ASN A 236 12.08 6.36 21.88
C ASN A 236 12.48 6.06 20.43
N ALA A 237 13.62 5.38 20.20
CA ALA A 237 14.09 5.01 18.88
C ALA A 237 13.18 3.98 18.19
N THR A 238 12.67 2.98 18.93
CA THR A 238 11.73 2.00 18.37
C THR A 238 10.37 2.61 18.10
N THR A 239 9.86 3.47 18.99
CA THR A 239 8.62 4.22 18.75
C THR A 239 8.75 5.12 17.52
N LYS A 240 9.88 5.83 17.38
CA LYS A 240 10.15 6.65 16.20
C LYS A 240 10.22 5.81 14.92
N ALA A 241 10.96 4.70 14.92
CA ALA A 241 11.04 3.82 13.75
C ALA A 241 9.66 3.26 13.35
N ASN A 242 8.80 2.95 14.33
CA ASN A 242 7.42 2.52 14.07
C ASN A 242 6.59 3.65 13.44
N LEU A 243 6.73 4.87 13.95
CA LEU A 243 6.05 6.04 13.39
C LEU A 243 6.50 6.30 11.95
N ASP A 244 7.82 6.34 11.71
CA ASP A 244 8.40 6.53 10.37
C ASP A 244 7.87 5.47 9.37
N ARG A 245 7.77 4.20 9.81
CA ARG A 245 7.19 3.11 9.01
C ARG A 245 5.72 3.34 8.67
N LEU A 246 4.91 3.76 9.66
CA LEU A 246 3.49 4.07 9.48
C LEU A 246 3.31 5.26 8.52
N GLU A 247 4.08 6.32 8.72
CA GLU A 247 4.05 7.51 7.86
C GLU A 247 4.45 7.20 6.43
N ALA A 248 5.52 6.41 6.22
CA ALA A 248 5.95 5.97 4.91
C ALA A 248 4.86 5.15 4.19
N LYS A 249 4.24 4.20 4.90
CA LYS A 249 3.13 3.40 4.37
C LYS A 249 1.92 4.27 4.01
N GLN A 250 1.54 5.20 4.89
CA GLN A 250 0.44 6.14 4.64
C GLN A 250 0.73 7.09 3.48
N LEU A 251 1.98 7.56 3.35
CA LEU A 251 2.40 8.42 2.24
C LEU A 251 2.31 7.67 0.92
N TRP A 252 2.80 6.42 0.87
CA TRP A 252 2.71 5.56 -0.31
C TRP A 252 1.24 5.30 -0.68
N GLN A 253 0.39 4.94 0.28
CA GLN A 253 -1.05 4.76 0.07
C GLN A 253 -1.73 6.04 -0.46
N ARG A 254 -1.39 7.21 0.10
CA ARG A 254 -1.94 8.50 -0.35
C ARG A 254 -1.57 8.80 -1.79
N LYS A 255 -0.31 8.57 -2.20
CA LYS A 255 0.14 8.78 -3.58
C LYS A 255 -0.65 7.93 -4.58
N LEU A 256 -0.81 6.63 -4.28
CA LEU A 256 -1.60 5.74 -5.13
C LEU A 256 -3.06 6.15 -5.20
N ARG A 257 -3.68 6.52 -4.06
CA ARG A 257 -5.06 7.01 -4.03
C ARG A 257 -5.25 8.27 -4.85
N GLN A 258 -4.33 9.25 -4.75
CA GLN A 258 -4.39 10.47 -5.55
C GLN A 258 -4.38 10.18 -7.06
N GLN A 259 -3.55 9.23 -7.51
CA GLN A 259 -3.52 8.82 -8.91
C GLN A 259 -4.81 8.10 -9.33
N ILE A 260 -5.33 7.19 -8.51
CA ILE A 260 -6.60 6.49 -8.75
C ILE A 260 -7.74 7.52 -8.85
N ASP A 261 -7.81 8.46 -7.92
CA ASP A 261 -8.85 9.49 -7.88
C ASP A 261 -8.76 10.43 -9.10
N PHE A 262 -7.55 10.75 -9.57
CA PHE A 262 -7.38 11.45 -10.85
C PHE A 262 -8.05 10.70 -12.01
N TYR A 263 -7.82 9.39 -12.15
CA TYR A 263 -8.45 8.60 -13.21
C TYR A 263 -9.98 8.50 -13.09
N LYS A 264 -10.54 8.57 -11.88
CA LYS A 264 -12.00 8.63 -11.68
C LYS A 264 -12.62 9.90 -12.28
N THR A 265 -11.89 11.01 -12.30
CA THR A 265 -12.39 12.29 -12.84
C THR A 265 -12.45 12.33 -14.36
N ILE A 266 -11.79 11.40 -15.06
CA ILE A 266 -11.75 11.38 -16.52
C ILE A 266 -13.13 10.97 -17.06
N PRO A 267 -13.75 11.77 -17.95
CA PRO A 267 -15.06 11.43 -18.48
C PRO A 267 -14.99 10.20 -19.41
N ILE A 268 -16.03 9.36 -19.39
CA ILE A 268 -16.05 8.05 -20.06
C ILE A 268 -15.72 8.15 -21.56
N TYR A 269 -16.23 9.18 -22.25
CA TYR A 269 -16.00 9.34 -23.68
C TYR A 269 -14.53 9.55 -24.08
N LYS A 270 -13.64 9.92 -23.14
CA LYS A 270 -12.20 10.06 -23.38
C LYS A 270 -11.43 8.74 -23.20
N LEU A 271 -12.04 7.74 -22.59
CA LEU A 271 -11.43 6.44 -22.36
C LEU A 271 -11.59 5.57 -23.60
N THR A 272 -10.94 5.95 -24.71
CA THR A 272 -10.87 5.15 -25.94
C THR A 272 -9.73 4.13 -25.84
N ALA A 273 -9.82 3.04 -26.61
CA ALA A 273 -8.79 2.00 -26.64
C ALA A 273 -7.40 2.59 -26.98
N ASP A 274 -7.34 3.54 -27.92
CA ASP A 274 -6.11 4.23 -28.28
C ASP A 274 -5.53 5.05 -27.12
N TYR A 275 -6.37 5.80 -26.40
CA TYR A 275 -5.92 6.56 -25.23
C TYR A 275 -5.35 5.61 -24.16
N VAL A 276 -6.07 4.52 -23.86
CA VAL A 276 -5.62 3.55 -22.85
C VAL A 276 -4.33 2.83 -23.27
N ALA A 277 -4.19 2.53 -24.57
CA ALA A 277 -2.99 1.92 -25.11
C ALA A 277 -1.73 2.81 -25.00
N THR A 278 -1.90 4.14 -24.98
CA THR A 278 -0.78 5.09 -24.77
C THR A 278 -0.28 5.14 -23.33
N LEU A 279 -1.09 4.71 -22.36
CA LEU A 279 -0.70 4.70 -20.95
C LEU A 279 0.32 3.61 -20.66
N ASP A 280 1.20 3.85 -19.69
CA ASP A 280 2.12 2.81 -19.20
C ASP A 280 1.35 1.69 -18.45
N ALA A 281 2.05 0.59 -18.18
CA ALA A 281 1.44 -0.57 -17.52
C ALA A 281 0.86 -0.26 -16.13
N GLU A 282 1.51 0.65 -15.39
CA GLU A 282 1.12 1.03 -14.04
C GLU A 282 -0.12 1.90 -14.05
N HIS A 283 -0.17 2.88 -14.94
CA HIS A 283 -1.28 3.80 -15.15
C HIS A 283 -2.49 3.06 -15.75
N GLN A 284 -2.26 2.05 -16.59
CA GLN A 284 -3.30 1.12 -17.02
C GLN A 284 -3.90 0.37 -15.83
N PHE A 285 -3.07 -0.14 -14.92
CA PHE A 285 -3.53 -0.82 -13.71
C PHE A 285 -4.31 0.12 -12.78
N LEU A 286 -3.81 1.33 -12.54
CA LEU A 286 -4.48 2.35 -11.71
C LEU A 286 -5.80 2.82 -12.34
N LEU A 287 -5.86 2.90 -13.67
CA LEU A 287 -7.08 3.20 -14.40
C LEU A 287 -8.12 2.09 -14.21
N LEU A 288 -7.75 0.81 -14.34
CA LEU A 288 -8.68 -0.31 -14.08
C LEU A 288 -9.25 -0.23 -12.66
N GLN A 289 -8.38 0.03 -11.69
CA GLN A 289 -8.75 0.18 -10.29
C GLN A 289 -9.72 1.35 -10.09
N ALA A 290 -9.43 2.50 -10.72
CA ALA A 290 -10.28 3.67 -10.69
C ALA A 290 -11.66 3.39 -11.31
N LEU A 291 -11.70 2.74 -12.48
CA LEU A 291 -12.93 2.42 -13.19
C LEU A 291 -13.89 1.59 -12.33
N ARG A 292 -13.38 0.60 -11.60
CA ARG A 292 -14.19 -0.25 -10.72
C ARG A 292 -14.85 0.52 -9.58
N GLU A 293 -14.20 1.58 -9.09
CA GLU A 293 -14.70 2.41 -7.98
C GLU A 293 -15.64 3.54 -8.44
N ARG A 294 -15.87 3.69 -9.74
CA ARG A 294 -16.75 4.72 -10.28
C ARG A 294 -18.22 4.38 -10.09
N SER A 295 -19.04 5.40 -9.84
CA SER A 295 -20.50 5.27 -9.75
C SER A 295 -21.17 5.04 -11.12
N ASP A 296 -20.55 5.52 -12.20
CA ASP A 296 -21.03 5.42 -13.59
C ASP A 296 -20.50 4.15 -14.32
N PHE A 297 -20.03 3.15 -13.57
CA PHE A 297 -19.46 1.91 -14.11
C PHE A 297 -20.37 1.18 -15.13
N CYS A 298 -21.69 1.26 -14.96
CA CYS A 298 -22.67 0.67 -15.86
C CYS A 298 -22.76 1.33 -17.25
N GLN A 299 -22.14 2.49 -17.45
CA GLN A 299 -22.11 3.23 -18.72
C GLN A 299 -20.85 2.95 -19.54
N LEU A 300 -19.88 2.21 -18.98
CA LEU A 300 -18.66 1.81 -19.69
C LEU A 300 -18.97 0.80 -20.80
N ASP A 301 -18.14 0.80 -21.84
CA ASP A 301 -18.17 -0.23 -22.88
C ASP A 301 -18.10 -1.64 -22.26
N HIS A 302 -18.84 -2.59 -22.83
CA HIS A 302 -18.97 -3.94 -22.28
C HIS A 302 -17.60 -4.61 -22.08
N SER A 303 -16.69 -4.43 -23.03
CA SER A 303 -15.38 -5.08 -23.01
C SER A 303 -14.44 -4.49 -21.96
N LEU A 304 -14.48 -3.18 -21.78
CA LEU A 304 -13.74 -2.48 -20.74
C LEU A 304 -14.28 -2.84 -19.35
N ARG A 305 -15.60 -2.99 -19.23
CA ARG A 305 -16.26 -3.43 -18.00
C ARG A 305 -15.87 -4.85 -17.61
N GLU A 306 -15.86 -5.77 -18.57
CA GLU A 306 -15.47 -7.18 -18.37
C GLU A 306 -14.03 -7.26 -17.83
N VAL A 307 -13.10 -6.54 -18.44
CA VAL A 307 -11.69 -6.53 -18.02
C VAL A 307 -11.50 -5.89 -16.64
N ALA A 308 -12.21 -4.80 -16.35
CA ALA A 308 -12.18 -4.14 -15.05
C ALA A 308 -12.76 -5.01 -13.92
N GLN A 309 -13.63 -5.97 -14.23
CA GLN A 309 -14.15 -6.96 -13.27
C GLN A 309 -13.20 -8.14 -13.05
N ILE A 310 -12.53 -8.60 -14.11
CA ILE A 310 -11.65 -9.78 -14.07
C ILE A 310 -10.35 -9.51 -13.31
N THR A 311 -9.88 -8.27 -13.31
CA THR A 311 -8.55 -7.93 -12.82
C THR A 311 -8.63 -7.46 -11.37
N ILE A 312 -8.07 -8.23 -10.43
CA ILE A 312 -7.16 -7.79 -9.35
C ILE A 312 -6.79 -9.00 -8.46
N SER A 313 -5.50 -9.13 -8.19
CA SER A 313 -4.95 -9.99 -7.14
C SER A 313 -5.51 -9.58 -5.77
N MET A 314 -5.94 -10.57 -4.98
CA MET A 314 -6.51 -10.35 -3.64
C MET A 314 -5.58 -9.58 -2.67
N GLY A 315 -4.27 -9.54 -2.97
CA GLY A 315 -3.23 -8.85 -2.17
C GLY A 315 -3.31 -7.32 -2.20
N ILE A 316 -3.48 -6.71 -3.37
CA ILE A 316 -3.55 -5.23 -3.50
C ILE A 316 -4.80 -4.66 -2.85
N MET A 317 -5.93 -5.38 -2.89
CA MET A 317 -7.17 -4.98 -2.23
C MET A 317 -6.99 -4.78 -0.73
N ASN A 318 -6.42 -5.78 -0.06
CA ASN A 318 -6.17 -5.71 1.38
C ASN A 318 -5.15 -4.60 1.73
N MET A 319 -4.19 -4.32 0.85
CA MET A 319 -3.20 -3.26 1.07
C MET A 319 -3.74 -1.85 0.86
N LEU A 320 -4.62 -1.64 -0.12
CA LEU A 320 -5.19 -0.32 -0.42
C LEU A 320 -6.37 0.05 0.48
N PHE A 321 -7.20 -0.92 0.88
CA PHE A 321 -8.44 -0.68 1.63
C PHE A 321 -8.39 -1.09 3.11
N GLY A 322 -7.29 -1.72 3.55
CA GLY A 322 -7.31 -2.47 4.80
C GLY A 322 -8.16 -3.73 4.64
N ALA A 323 -8.11 -4.64 5.61
CA ALA A 323 -8.93 -5.85 5.59
C ALA A 323 -10.41 -5.50 5.72
N THR A 324 -11.05 -5.09 4.62
CA THR A 324 -12.48 -4.89 4.54
C THR A 324 -13.06 -5.77 3.45
N THR A 325 -13.72 -6.81 3.95
CA THR A 325 -14.94 -7.40 3.41
C THR A 325 -14.85 -7.82 1.95
N VAL A 326 -14.56 -9.11 1.80
CA VAL A 326 -15.27 -10.02 0.90
C VAL A 326 -16.67 -9.45 0.61
N VAL A 327 -16.83 -8.82 -0.55
CA VAL A 327 -18.14 -8.73 -1.18
C VAL A 327 -18.46 -10.17 -1.55
N LYS A 328 -19.22 -10.80 -0.68
CA LYS A 328 -19.81 -12.12 -0.91
C LYS A 328 -20.76 -11.93 -2.10
N SER A 329 -20.37 -12.43 -3.27
CA SER A 329 -21.29 -12.69 -4.38
C SER A 329 -22.13 -13.92 -4.05
#